data_AF-A0AAP4NC19-F1
#
_entry.id   AF-A0AAP4NC19-F1
#
_cell.length_a   1.000
_cell.length_b   1.000
_cell.length_c   1.000
_cell.angle_alpha   90.00
_cell.angle_beta   90.00
_cell.angle_gamma   90.00
#
_symmetry.space_group_name_H-M   'P 1'
#
loop_
_entity.id
_entity.type
_entity.pdbx_description
1 polymer ?
#
loop_
_entity_poly.entity_id
_entity_poly.type
_entity_poly.pdbx_seq_one_letter_code
_entity_poly.pdbx_strand_id
1 'polypeptide(L)'
;MANIRVSEISIKNFRAIKDSTIDLQQDTILLGKNNIGKTSLLDAFQSFAYGLKISDINLALLISIMKNKDDPNKTLSNQCVEFSITYHWEELGFDYWSLLSNISNSGNTKILIRYTIPQENYAQLKQVKNVNEIIELFKKEISIGSVDDFKVNRQTPLPANTKLSKYMPLPKSNIDDLKPGELLLCTIKAFRFVDSGKTDSENVTANQFSAQVFNLLSDNAEVTRVFSNVQKQVDQDVAKKLDPFQTELKKFAYPQNPKNPLKAILTIDEWLANPKVRISQTFKDLIGFELPLNAQGLGYQNIYNILARISAQFSKMQKLRLHNPVFFAIEEPEAFTHPQLQHIFVQQIRTFIQRQAEECQIPYQLLIISHSPEIAISAFEMNFQIVIGRRQGNFSYFINWDKVGRGSQHFFGQFAKRLFVKLGHTRKAML
;
A
#
# COMPACT_ATOMS: atom_id res chain seq x y z
N MET A 1 -2.25 0.60 22.53
CA MET A 1 -2.52 0.40 21.09
C MET A 1 -1.76 -0.83 20.65
N ALA A 2 -2.27 -1.64 19.72
CA ALA A 2 -1.53 -2.81 19.26
C ALA A 2 -0.25 -2.35 18.53
N ASN A 3 0.92 -2.59 19.13
CA ASN A 3 2.19 -2.23 18.52
C ASN A 3 2.65 -3.41 17.66
N ILE A 4 2.05 -3.55 16.48
CA ILE A 4 2.30 -4.66 15.55
C ILE A 4 2.66 -4.07 14.20
N ARG A 5 3.77 -4.55 13.61
CA ARG A 5 4.20 -4.15 12.28
C ARG A 5 4.81 -5.30 11.51
N VAL A 6 4.70 -5.27 10.19
CA VAL A 6 5.45 -6.18 9.33
C VAL A 6 6.91 -5.75 9.34
N SER A 7 7.79 -6.60 9.83
CA SER A 7 9.23 -6.35 9.95
C SER A 7 10.04 -6.97 8.80
N GLU A 8 9.53 -8.05 8.19
CA GLU A 8 10.20 -8.74 7.09
C GLU A 8 9.16 -9.35 6.14
N ILE A 9 9.44 -9.31 4.84
CA ILE A 9 8.72 -10.07 3.82
C ILE A 9 9.75 -10.89 3.04
N SER A 10 9.52 -12.20 2.90
CA SER A 10 10.32 -13.08 2.05
C SER A 10 9.47 -13.70 0.97
N ILE A 11 9.98 -13.72 -0.26
CA ILE A 11 9.30 -14.26 -1.44
C ILE A 11 10.25 -15.16 -2.21
N LYS A 12 9.79 -16.36 -2.56
CA LYS A 12 10.55 -17.32 -3.36
C LYS A 12 9.71 -17.88 -4.51
N ASN A 13 10.30 -17.90 -5.69
CA ASN A 13 9.73 -18.40 -6.94
C ASN A 13 8.34 -17.85 -7.30
N PHE A 14 8.12 -16.55 -7.05
CA PHE A 14 6.88 -15.86 -7.40
C PHE A 14 7.10 -14.85 -8.53
N ARG A 15 6.48 -15.09 -9.69
CA ARG A 15 6.63 -14.29 -10.91
C ARG A 15 8.11 -14.02 -11.23
N ALA A 16 8.51 -12.76 -11.42
CA ALA A 16 9.91 -12.41 -11.69
C ALA A 16 10.85 -12.56 -10.47
N ILE A 17 10.30 -12.70 -9.26
CA ILE A 17 11.06 -12.78 -8.02
C ILE A 17 11.48 -14.24 -7.80
N LYS A 18 12.79 -14.49 -7.88
CA LYS A 18 13.33 -15.84 -7.65
C LYS A 18 13.49 -16.15 -6.18
N ASP A 19 14.16 -15.27 -5.46
CA ASP A 19 14.37 -15.35 -4.02
C ASP A 19 14.73 -13.96 -3.51
N SER A 20 13.97 -13.44 -2.55
CA SER A 20 14.20 -12.11 -2.00
C SER A 20 13.61 -11.99 -0.61
N THR A 21 14.40 -11.42 0.30
CA THR A 21 13.97 -11.05 1.65
C THR A 21 14.14 -9.55 1.83
N ILE A 22 13.09 -8.89 2.31
CA ILE A 22 12.99 -7.45 2.46
C ILE A 22 12.71 -7.16 3.92
N ASP A 23 13.56 -6.37 4.57
CA ASP A 23 13.24 -5.82 5.89
C ASP A 23 12.40 -4.54 5.72
N LEU A 24 11.43 -4.35 6.60
CA LEU A 24 10.54 -3.20 6.62
C LEU A 24 10.62 -2.52 7.97
N GLN A 25 10.43 -1.20 7.95
CA GLN A 25 10.25 -0.37 9.13
C GLN A 25 8.85 0.28 9.08
N GLN A 26 8.58 1.18 10.03
CA GLN A 26 7.35 1.96 10.08
C GLN A 26 7.07 2.65 8.73
N ASP A 27 8.10 3.31 8.19
CA ASP A 27 8.08 3.96 6.89
C ASP A 27 9.15 3.31 6.01
N THR A 28 8.72 2.67 4.92
CA THR A 28 9.58 1.94 3.99
C THR A 28 9.34 2.41 2.57
N ILE A 29 10.40 2.53 1.77
CA ILE A 29 10.32 2.82 0.35
C ILE A 29 10.97 1.73 -0.49
N LEU A 30 10.25 1.25 -1.49
CA LEU A 30 10.71 0.32 -2.51
C LEU A 30 10.98 1.08 -3.81
N LEU A 31 12.26 1.14 -4.17
CA LEU A 31 12.74 1.84 -5.36
C LEU A 31 13.18 0.86 -6.43
N GLY A 32 12.83 1.11 -7.69
CA GLY A 32 13.39 0.35 -8.79
C GLY A 32 12.77 0.68 -10.13
N LYS A 33 13.38 0.22 -11.22
CA LYS A 33 12.85 0.38 -12.58
C LYS A 33 11.49 -0.30 -12.74
N ASN A 34 10.77 0.02 -13.81
CA ASN A 34 9.54 -0.68 -14.15
C ASN A 34 9.84 -2.16 -14.47
N ASN A 35 8.85 -3.01 -14.25
CA ASN A 35 8.92 -4.45 -14.49
C ASN A 35 9.94 -5.21 -13.61
N ILE A 36 10.41 -4.59 -12.52
CA ILE A 36 11.28 -5.26 -11.53
C ILE A 36 10.49 -6.09 -10.51
N GLY A 37 9.16 -6.19 -10.64
CA GLY A 37 8.33 -6.97 -9.72
C GLY A 37 7.81 -6.19 -8.51
N LYS A 38 7.89 -4.85 -8.51
CA LYS A 38 7.34 -4.00 -7.44
C LYS A 38 5.86 -4.28 -7.17
N THR A 39 5.03 -4.28 -8.21
CA THR A 39 3.60 -4.64 -8.12
C THR A 39 3.43 -6.10 -7.68
N SER A 40 4.35 -6.99 -8.07
CA SER A 40 4.30 -8.40 -7.67
C SER A 40 4.49 -8.58 -6.17
N LEU A 41 5.26 -7.72 -5.48
CA LEU A 41 5.36 -7.72 -4.03
C LEU A 41 3.98 -7.52 -3.37
N LEU A 42 3.19 -6.56 -3.86
CA LEU A 42 1.83 -6.30 -3.34
C LEU A 42 0.85 -7.39 -3.72
N ASP A 43 0.90 -7.85 -4.97
CA ASP A 43 0.00 -8.90 -5.45
C ASP A 43 0.24 -10.24 -4.71
N ALA A 44 1.44 -10.48 -4.18
CA ALA A 44 1.75 -11.68 -3.40
C ALA A 44 0.83 -11.84 -2.17
N PHE A 45 0.47 -10.75 -1.48
CA PHE A 45 -0.45 -10.81 -0.34
C PHE A 45 -1.79 -11.43 -0.73
N GLN A 46 -2.34 -11.05 -1.88
CA GLN A 46 -3.60 -11.59 -2.39
C GLN A 46 -3.42 -13.00 -2.97
N SER A 47 -2.41 -13.22 -3.82
CA SER A 47 -2.19 -14.51 -4.48
C SER A 47 -1.96 -15.64 -3.47
N PHE A 48 -1.13 -15.43 -2.43
CA PHE A 48 -0.91 -16.46 -1.42
C PHE A 48 -2.10 -16.63 -0.47
N ALA A 49 -2.92 -15.59 -0.29
CA ALA A 49 -4.13 -15.69 0.52
C ALA A 49 -5.24 -16.50 -0.17
N TYR A 50 -5.55 -16.15 -1.41
CA TYR A 50 -6.72 -16.65 -2.13
C TYR A 50 -6.43 -17.77 -3.12
N GLY A 51 -5.16 -18.05 -3.41
CA GLY A 51 -4.73 -19.12 -4.30
C GLY A 51 -3.83 -18.61 -5.42
N LEU A 52 -2.78 -19.39 -5.71
CA LEU A 52 -1.84 -19.08 -6.78
C LEU A 52 -2.44 -19.40 -8.15
N LYS A 53 -2.11 -18.59 -9.14
CA LYS A 53 -2.30 -18.91 -10.56
C LYS A 53 -1.02 -19.48 -11.14
N ILE A 54 -1.11 -20.19 -12.24
CA ILE A 54 0.09 -20.67 -12.95
C ILE A 54 1.03 -19.52 -13.35
N SER A 55 0.46 -18.37 -13.73
CA SER A 55 1.21 -17.15 -14.06
C SER A 55 1.88 -16.48 -12.86
N ASP A 56 1.53 -16.87 -11.64
CA ASP A 56 2.18 -16.41 -10.41
C ASP A 56 3.45 -17.20 -10.11
N ILE A 57 3.66 -18.36 -10.72
CA ILE A 57 4.84 -19.20 -10.49
C ILE A 57 6.01 -18.70 -11.35
N ASN A 58 7.20 -18.63 -10.76
CA ASN A 58 8.41 -18.24 -11.48
C ASN A 58 8.68 -19.18 -12.67
N LEU A 59 9.00 -18.58 -13.83
CA LEU A 59 9.24 -19.32 -15.07
C LEU A 59 10.36 -20.36 -14.96
N ALA A 60 11.46 -20.05 -14.24
CA ALA A 60 12.56 -20.99 -14.09
C ALA A 60 12.16 -22.20 -13.23
N LEU A 61 11.29 -21.99 -12.23
CA LEU A 61 10.71 -23.08 -11.46
C LEU A 61 9.84 -23.96 -12.35
N LEU A 62 8.91 -23.38 -13.13
CA LEU A 62 8.05 -24.15 -14.05
C LEU A 62 8.87 -24.97 -15.06
N ILE A 63 9.90 -24.37 -15.66
CA ILE A 63 10.82 -25.06 -16.58
C ILE A 63 11.51 -26.21 -15.86
N SER A 64 11.96 -26.00 -14.62
CA SER A 64 12.62 -27.04 -13.84
C SER A 64 11.68 -28.19 -13.46
N ILE A 65 10.41 -27.91 -13.15
CA ILE A 65 9.40 -28.94 -12.87
C ILE A 65 9.16 -29.77 -14.13
N MET A 66 8.90 -29.12 -15.27
CA MET A 66 8.62 -29.80 -16.54
C MET A 66 9.78 -30.63 -17.06
N LYS A 67 11.02 -30.14 -16.95
CA LYS A 67 12.22 -30.88 -17.36
C LYS A 67 12.46 -32.15 -16.53
N ASN A 68 12.03 -32.14 -15.27
CA ASN A 68 12.26 -33.24 -14.33
C ASN A 68 10.99 -34.04 -14.02
N LYS A 69 9.92 -33.89 -14.83
CA LYS A 69 8.63 -34.56 -14.58
C LYS A 69 8.73 -36.09 -14.61
N ASP A 70 9.68 -36.64 -15.36
CA ASP A 70 9.86 -38.09 -15.54
C ASP A 70 10.64 -38.75 -14.39
N ASP A 71 11.51 -37.99 -13.70
CA ASP A 71 12.20 -38.40 -12.45
C ASP A 71 12.06 -37.35 -11.33
N PRO A 72 10.87 -37.27 -10.68
CA PRO A 72 10.62 -36.24 -9.68
C PRO A 72 11.44 -36.35 -8.39
N ASN A 73 11.83 -37.57 -8.02
CA ASN A 73 12.31 -37.91 -6.68
C ASN A 73 13.65 -37.27 -6.31
N LYS A 74 14.53 -36.98 -7.29
CA LYS A 74 15.85 -36.38 -7.05
C LYS A 74 15.86 -34.86 -7.02
N THR A 75 14.84 -34.20 -7.57
CA THR A 75 14.95 -32.78 -7.96
C THR A 75 13.84 -31.88 -7.42
N LEU A 76 12.68 -32.43 -7.04
CA LEU A 76 11.52 -31.66 -6.57
C LEU A 76 11.44 -31.47 -5.06
N SER A 77 12.24 -32.18 -4.26
CA SER A 77 12.17 -32.10 -2.78
C SER A 77 12.35 -30.67 -2.24
N ASN A 78 13.07 -29.82 -2.99
CA ASN A 78 13.39 -28.45 -2.59
C ASN A 78 12.71 -27.39 -3.47
N GLN A 79 11.84 -27.81 -4.38
CA GLN A 79 11.13 -26.92 -5.30
C GLN A 79 9.82 -26.46 -4.68
N CYS A 80 9.76 -25.17 -4.36
CA CYS A 80 8.63 -24.55 -3.68
C CYS A 80 8.38 -23.13 -4.18
N VAL A 81 7.14 -22.66 -4.02
CA VAL A 81 6.79 -21.25 -4.07
C VAL A 81 6.49 -20.82 -2.64
N GLU A 82 7.16 -19.79 -2.15
CA GLU A 82 7.06 -19.39 -0.74
C GLU A 82 6.77 -17.90 -0.61
N PHE A 83 5.98 -17.59 0.40
CA PHE A 83 5.77 -16.24 0.88
C PHE A 83 5.75 -16.28 2.40
N SER A 84 6.61 -15.48 3.03
CA SER A 84 6.61 -15.35 4.49
C SER A 84 6.55 -13.90 4.92
N ILE A 85 5.82 -13.66 6.01
CA ILE A 85 5.76 -12.38 6.70
C ILE A 85 6.27 -12.60 8.11
N THR A 86 7.20 -11.76 8.56
CA THR A 86 7.61 -11.69 9.96
C THR A 86 7.06 -10.42 10.57
N TYR A 87 6.29 -10.55 11.64
CA TYR A 87 5.82 -9.43 12.45
C TYR A 87 6.78 -9.17 13.59
N HIS A 88 7.02 -7.90 13.84
CA HIS A 88 7.50 -7.45 15.13
C HIS A 88 6.32 -6.94 15.95
N TRP A 89 6.26 -7.31 17.21
CA TRP A 89 5.19 -6.89 18.10
C TRP A 89 5.65 -6.58 19.51
N GLU A 90 4.95 -5.65 20.15
CA GLU A 90 5.07 -5.28 21.56
C GLU A 90 3.66 -5.12 22.15
N GLU A 91 3.47 -5.60 23.39
CA GLU A 91 2.22 -5.52 24.16
C GLU A 91 0.98 -5.90 23.32
N LEU A 92 1.02 -7.12 22.77
CA LEU A 92 0.01 -7.60 21.84
C LEU A 92 -1.39 -7.64 22.48
N GLY A 93 -2.35 -6.92 21.89
CA GLY A 93 -3.75 -6.96 22.32
C GLY A 93 -4.37 -8.35 22.14
N PHE A 94 -5.37 -8.68 22.96
CA PHE A 94 -6.03 -9.99 22.98
C PHE A 94 -6.58 -10.42 21.61
N ASP A 95 -7.07 -9.46 20.81
CA ASP A 95 -7.56 -9.70 19.46
C ASP A 95 -6.49 -10.26 18.51
N TYR A 96 -5.21 -9.99 18.78
CA TYR A 96 -4.09 -10.37 17.94
C TYR A 96 -3.31 -11.57 18.49
N TRP A 97 -3.71 -12.18 19.60
CA TRP A 97 -3.00 -13.31 20.23
C TRP A 97 -2.77 -14.51 19.30
N SER A 98 -3.46 -14.61 18.16
CA SER A 98 -3.09 -15.57 17.10
C SER A 98 -1.66 -15.40 16.57
N LEU A 99 -1.07 -14.22 16.73
CA LEU A 99 0.32 -13.90 16.38
C LEU A 99 1.28 -14.08 17.56
N LEU A 100 0.81 -14.42 18.76
CA LEU A 100 1.69 -14.61 19.91
C LEU A 100 2.45 -15.93 19.73
N SER A 101 3.75 -15.84 19.43
CA SER A 101 4.61 -17.02 19.26
C SER A 101 5.18 -17.54 20.56
N ASN A 102 5.44 -16.65 21.52
CA ASN A 102 6.00 -16.94 22.84
C ASN A 102 5.26 -16.10 23.90
N ILE A 103 5.21 -16.61 25.13
CA ILE A 103 4.67 -15.86 26.29
C ILE A 103 5.70 -14.79 26.67
N SER A 104 5.58 -13.62 26.04
CA SER A 104 6.47 -12.46 26.22
C SER A 104 5.67 -11.18 25.99
N ASN A 105 6.20 -10.05 26.47
CA ASN A 105 5.64 -8.73 26.21
C ASN A 105 6.09 -8.15 24.87
N SER A 106 7.13 -8.71 24.26
CA SER A 106 7.55 -8.38 22.89
C SER A 106 8.18 -9.58 22.20
N GLY A 107 8.16 -9.58 20.87
CA GLY A 107 8.73 -10.68 20.09
C GLY A 107 8.58 -10.52 18.59
N ASN A 108 9.04 -11.55 17.88
CA ASN A 108 8.88 -11.66 16.44
C ASN A 108 8.15 -12.96 16.10
N THR A 109 7.11 -12.85 15.28
CA THR A 109 6.34 -14.00 14.82
C THR A 109 6.40 -14.08 13.31
N LYS A 110 6.84 -15.22 12.80
CA LYS A 110 6.93 -15.52 11.39
C LYS A 110 5.77 -16.41 10.95
N ILE A 111 5.22 -16.10 9.78
CA ILE A 111 4.19 -16.87 9.11
C ILE A 111 4.73 -17.22 7.74
N LEU A 112 4.71 -18.50 7.40
CA LEU A 112 5.17 -19.02 6.12
C LEU A 112 4.00 -19.69 5.41
N ILE A 113 3.78 -19.30 4.16
CA ILE A 113 2.92 -20.00 3.21
C ILE A 113 3.82 -20.61 2.15
N ARG A 114 3.77 -21.94 2.04
CA ARG A 114 4.58 -22.73 1.13
C ARG A 114 3.65 -23.52 0.21
N TYR A 115 3.95 -23.48 -1.09
CA TYR A 115 3.34 -24.34 -2.09
C TYR A 115 4.40 -25.31 -2.61
N THR A 116 4.14 -26.61 -2.46
CA THR A 116 5.01 -27.71 -2.90
C THR A 116 4.19 -28.75 -3.68
N ILE A 117 4.87 -29.53 -4.52
CA ILE A 117 4.28 -30.72 -5.12
C ILE A 117 4.68 -31.91 -4.23
N PRO A 118 3.75 -32.48 -3.44
CA PRO A 118 4.07 -33.60 -2.56
C PRO A 118 4.31 -34.88 -3.37
N GLN A 119 4.98 -35.86 -2.77
CA GLN A 119 5.36 -37.12 -3.44
C GLN A 119 4.15 -37.89 -3.99
N GLU A 120 3.00 -37.83 -3.32
CA GLU A 120 1.74 -38.43 -3.79
C GLU A 120 1.30 -37.92 -5.17
N ASN A 121 1.66 -36.68 -5.53
CA ASN A 121 1.28 -36.07 -6.81
C ASN A 121 2.30 -36.35 -7.93
N TYR A 122 3.40 -37.05 -7.66
CA TYR A 122 4.45 -37.32 -8.67
C TYR A 122 3.97 -38.24 -9.79
N ALA A 123 3.07 -39.18 -9.51
CA ALA A 123 2.49 -40.04 -10.54
C ALA A 123 1.65 -39.23 -11.54
N GLN A 124 0.88 -38.26 -11.06
CA GLN A 124 0.10 -37.34 -11.88
C GLN A 124 1.02 -36.37 -12.65
N LEU A 125 2.08 -35.86 -12.00
CA LEU A 125 3.05 -34.96 -12.62
C LEU A 125 3.69 -35.56 -13.90
N LYS A 126 4.00 -36.86 -13.89
CA LYS A 126 4.54 -37.57 -15.08
C LYS A 126 3.60 -37.46 -16.28
N GLN A 127 2.30 -37.49 -16.03
CA GLN A 127 1.25 -37.49 -17.05
C GLN A 127 0.92 -36.09 -17.57
N VAL A 128 1.37 -35.03 -16.89
CA VAL A 128 1.12 -33.65 -17.29
C VAL A 128 1.65 -33.38 -18.70
N LYS A 129 0.77 -32.85 -19.54
CA LYS A 129 1.07 -32.39 -20.90
C LYS A 129 1.05 -30.87 -20.98
N ASN A 130 0.15 -30.23 -20.24
CA ASN A 130 0.01 -28.78 -20.21
C ASN A 130 0.51 -28.21 -18.88
N VAL A 131 1.34 -27.16 -18.94
CA VAL A 131 1.87 -26.47 -17.76
C VAL A 131 0.75 -25.97 -16.83
N ASN A 132 -0.42 -25.64 -17.37
CA ASN A 132 -1.56 -25.19 -16.57
C ASN A 132 -2.06 -26.24 -15.58
N GLU A 133 -1.90 -27.54 -15.86
CA GLU A 133 -2.31 -28.64 -14.97
C GLU A 133 -1.44 -28.72 -13.71
N ILE A 134 -0.21 -28.18 -13.76
CA ILE A 134 0.74 -28.24 -12.62
C ILE A 134 0.17 -27.51 -11.40
N ILE A 135 -0.65 -26.48 -11.59
CA ILE A 135 -1.18 -25.70 -10.47
C ILE A 135 -2.03 -26.55 -9.52
N GLU A 136 -2.73 -27.56 -10.04
CA GLU A 136 -3.58 -28.48 -9.27
C GLU A 136 -2.77 -29.46 -8.44
N LEU A 137 -1.51 -29.69 -8.82
CA LEU A 137 -0.59 -30.59 -8.13
C LEU A 137 0.08 -29.93 -6.92
N PHE A 138 0.00 -28.60 -6.79
CA PHE A 138 0.55 -27.90 -5.64
C PHE A 138 -0.36 -28.02 -4.42
N LYS A 139 0.22 -28.41 -3.29
CA LYS A 139 -0.42 -28.32 -1.98
C LYS A 139 0.04 -27.08 -1.23
N LYS A 140 -0.91 -26.39 -0.60
CA LYS A 140 -0.67 -25.23 0.26
C LYS A 140 -0.43 -25.70 1.70
N GLU A 141 0.72 -25.32 2.24
CA GLU A 141 1.10 -25.50 3.63
C GLU A 141 1.25 -24.13 4.30
N ILE A 142 0.75 -24.00 5.52
CA ILE A 142 0.84 -22.77 6.30
C ILE A 142 1.50 -23.12 7.64
N SER A 143 2.48 -22.32 8.07
CA SER A 143 3.14 -22.50 9.36
C SER A 143 3.35 -21.18 10.07
N ILE A 144 3.31 -21.21 11.40
CA ILE A 144 3.52 -20.06 12.27
C ILE A 144 4.48 -20.42 13.41
N GLY A 145 5.28 -19.46 13.86
CA GLY A 145 6.20 -19.64 14.99
C GLY A 145 7.07 -18.42 15.20
N SER A 146 7.94 -18.46 16.20
CA SER A 146 8.99 -17.45 16.35
C SER A 146 10.04 -17.60 15.25
N VAL A 147 10.85 -16.57 15.03
CA VAL A 147 11.95 -16.64 14.05
C VAL A 147 12.93 -17.77 14.36
N ASP A 148 13.14 -18.07 15.65
CA ASP A 148 14.03 -19.15 16.08
C ASP A 148 13.40 -20.53 15.86
N ASP A 149 12.08 -20.68 16.02
CA ASP A 149 11.39 -21.94 15.73
C ASP A 149 11.61 -22.38 14.28
N PHE A 150 11.58 -21.43 13.33
CA PHE A 150 11.89 -21.73 11.92
C PHE A 150 13.35 -22.12 11.68
N LYS A 151 14.30 -21.69 12.54
CA LYS A 151 15.71 -22.13 12.43
C LYS A 151 15.91 -23.57 12.90
N VAL A 152 15.13 -24.00 13.89
CA VAL A 152 15.23 -25.34 14.49
C VAL A 152 14.12 -26.30 14.03
N ASN A 153 13.32 -25.91 13.03
CA ASN A 153 12.18 -26.67 12.49
C ASN A 153 11.11 -27.03 13.54
N ARG A 154 10.79 -26.10 14.46
CA ARG A 154 9.77 -26.23 15.51
C ARG A 154 8.51 -25.40 15.27
N GLN A 155 8.36 -24.82 14.08
CA GLN A 155 7.17 -24.06 13.72
C GLN A 155 5.90 -24.93 13.77
N THR A 156 4.79 -24.31 14.13
CA THR A 156 3.48 -24.95 14.24
C THR A 156 2.77 -24.93 12.88
N PRO A 157 2.37 -26.09 12.32
CA PRO A 157 1.55 -26.11 11.11
C PRO A 157 0.13 -25.63 11.42
N LEU A 158 -0.43 -24.83 10.51
CA LEU A 158 -1.81 -24.37 10.56
C LEU A 158 -2.67 -25.16 9.57
N PRO A 159 -3.96 -25.41 9.87
CA PRO A 159 -4.88 -26.06 8.93
C PRO A 159 -4.95 -25.33 7.58
N ALA A 160 -5.10 -26.07 6.48
CA ALA A 160 -5.12 -25.50 5.13
C ALA A 160 -6.28 -24.50 4.91
N ASN A 161 -7.39 -24.66 5.63
CA ASN A 161 -8.56 -23.77 5.61
C ASN A 161 -8.45 -22.56 6.57
N THR A 162 -7.27 -22.32 7.14
CA THR A 162 -7.05 -21.20 8.06
C THR A 162 -7.39 -19.87 7.39
N LYS A 163 -8.22 -19.05 8.06
CA LYS A 163 -8.56 -17.72 7.60
C LYS A 163 -7.35 -16.78 7.70
N LEU A 164 -6.67 -16.56 6.59
CA LEU A 164 -5.44 -15.77 6.54
C LEU A 164 -5.60 -14.28 6.88
N SER A 165 -6.83 -13.73 6.91
CA SER A 165 -7.05 -12.33 7.31
C SER A 165 -6.65 -12.02 8.76
N LYS A 166 -6.55 -13.03 9.63
CA LYS A 166 -6.02 -12.90 11.01
C LYS A 166 -4.48 -12.91 11.09
N TYR A 167 -3.84 -13.33 10.01
CA TYR A 167 -2.41 -13.64 9.97
C TYR A 167 -1.67 -12.77 8.95
N MET A 168 -2.37 -12.17 8.00
CA MET A 168 -1.80 -11.39 6.90
C MET A 168 -2.57 -10.08 6.72
N PRO A 169 -1.89 -8.97 6.37
CA PRO A 169 -2.55 -7.77 5.92
C PRO A 169 -3.17 -8.07 4.55
N LEU A 170 -4.51 -8.05 4.48
CA LEU A 170 -5.22 -8.32 3.24
C LEU A 170 -6.06 -7.11 2.83
N PRO A 171 -6.18 -6.85 1.52
CA PRO A 171 -7.01 -5.77 1.04
C PRO A 171 -8.48 -6.16 1.16
N LYS A 172 -9.29 -5.22 1.63
CA LYS A 172 -10.75 -5.37 1.69
C LYS A 172 -11.43 -4.37 0.77
N SER A 173 -12.37 -4.86 -0.04
CA SER A 173 -13.25 -4.02 -0.86
C SER A 173 -14.16 -3.16 0.02
N ASN A 174 -14.60 -3.71 1.15
CA ASN A 174 -15.37 -3.02 2.15
C ASN A 174 -14.88 -3.38 3.57
N ILE A 175 -14.66 -2.37 4.40
CA ILE A 175 -14.21 -2.55 5.79
C ILE A 175 -15.36 -2.72 6.80
N ASP A 176 -16.62 -2.69 6.35
CA ASP A 176 -17.78 -2.93 7.23
C ASP A 176 -17.72 -4.34 7.87
N ASP A 177 -17.13 -5.31 7.18
CA ASP A 177 -16.91 -6.67 7.67
C ASP A 177 -15.54 -6.87 8.33
N LEU A 178 -14.81 -5.80 8.66
CA LEU A 178 -13.52 -5.90 9.35
C LEU A 178 -13.74 -6.36 10.79
N LYS A 179 -13.13 -7.51 11.13
CA LYS A 179 -13.24 -8.06 12.48
C LYS A 179 -12.05 -7.60 13.33
N PRO A 180 -12.21 -7.47 14.66
CA PRO A 180 -11.08 -7.34 15.57
C PRO A 180 -10.05 -8.46 15.33
N GLY A 181 -8.76 -8.11 15.38
CA GLY A 181 -7.66 -9.05 15.14
C GLY A 181 -7.29 -9.25 13.67
N GLU A 182 -8.04 -8.70 12.72
CA GLU A 182 -7.67 -8.71 11.30
C GLU A 182 -6.71 -7.56 10.99
N LEU A 183 -5.76 -7.81 10.08
CA LEU A 183 -4.81 -6.82 9.58
C LEU A 183 -5.26 -6.31 8.22
N LEU A 184 -5.24 -4.99 8.02
CA LEU A 184 -5.73 -4.37 6.80
C LEU A 184 -4.58 -3.94 5.88
N LEU A 185 -4.65 -4.32 4.60
CA LEU A 185 -3.77 -3.78 3.55
C LEU A 185 -4.53 -2.75 2.71
N CYS A 186 -4.16 -1.47 2.79
CA CYS A 186 -4.74 -0.40 1.99
C CYS A 186 -3.81 -0.07 0.81
N THR A 187 -4.14 -0.53 -0.39
CA THR A 187 -3.34 -0.28 -1.59
C THR A 187 -3.89 0.88 -2.41
N ILE A 188 -3.04 1.85 -2.75
CA ILE A 188 -3.39 3.00 -3.59
C ILE A 188 -2.48 2.99 -4.83
N LYS A 189 -3.04 2.71 -6.01
CA LYS A 189 -2.31 2.71 -7.30
C LYS A 189 -2.54 4.02 -8.04
N ALA A 190 -1.59 4.94 -8.01
CA ALA A 190 -1.73 6.30 -8.53
C ALA A 190 -2.04 6.37 -10.04
N PHE A 191 -1.28 5.65 -10.87
CA PHE A 191 -1.34 5.77 -12.34
C PHE A 191 -2.68 5.36 -12.98
N ARG A 192 -3.33 4.32 -12.45
CA ARG A 192 -4.53 3.70 -13.07
C ARG A 192 -5.79 4.58 -13.05
N PHE A 193 -5.83 5.62 -12.22
CA PHE A 193 -7.02 6.46 -12.04
C PHE A 193 -6.99 7.77 -12.84
N VAL A 194 -5.85 8.11 -13.43
CA VAL A 194 -5.69 9.32 -14.25
C VAL A 194 -5.91 9.00 -15.74
N ASP A 195 -5.52 7.80 -16.19
CA ASP A 195 -5.59 7.38 -17.60
C ASP A 195 -7.01 6.89 -18.03
N SER A 196 -7.89 6.55 -17.08
CA SER A 196 -9.31 6.24 -17.35
C SER A 196 -10.16 7.48 -17.69
N GLY A 197 -9.53 8.63 -18.00
CA GLY A 197 -10.18 9.88 -18.37
C GLY A 197 -10.82 9.90 -19.77
N LYS A 198 -11.02 8.76 -20.43
CA LYS A 198 -11.72 8.68 -21.73
C LYS A 198 -12.97 7.81 -21.76
N THR A 199 -13.32 7.11 -20.69
CA THR A 199 -14.64 6.47 -20.53
C THR A 199 -15.05 6.46 -19.05
N ASP A 200 -16.21 7.06 -18.77
CA ASP A 200 -17.03 6.96 -17.55
C ASP A 200 -16.46 7.37 -16.16
N SER A 201 -15.21 7.87 -16.06
CA SER A 201 -14.56 8.08 -14.74
C SER A 201 -14.68 9.46 -14.08
N GLU A 202 -15.24 10.49 -14.75
CA GLU A 202 -15.59 11.77 -14.07
C GLU A 202 -16.57 11.55 -12.89
N ASN A 203 -17.28 10.43 -12.92
CA ASN A 203 -18.23 10.03 -11.90
C ASN A 203 -17.62 9.28 -10.72
N VAL A 204 -16.44 8.64 -10.80
CA VAL A 204 -16.03 7.69 -9.74
C VAL A 204 -15.42 8.40 -8.52
N THR A 205 -14.57 9.40 -8.73
CA THR A 205 -13.95 10.16 -7.62
C THR A 205 -14.98 11.08 -6.96
N ALA A 206 -15.80 11.76 -7.76
CA ALA A 206 -16.91 12.57 -7.27
C ALA A 206 -17.95 11.70 -6.58
N ASN A 207 -18.44 10.61 -7.19
CA ASN A 207 -19.48 9.78 -6.56
C ASN A 207 -19.00 8.99 -5.34
N GLN A 208 -17.73 8.58 -5.26
CA GLN A 208 -17.22 7.94 -4.03
C GLN A 208 -17.14 8.95 -2.87
N PHE A 209 -16.73 10.18 -3.16
CA PHE A 209 -16.71 11.25 -2.17
C PHE A 209 -18.14 11.70 -1.79
N SER A 210 -19.04 11.81 -2.78
CA SER A 210 -20.47 12.04 -2.58
C SER A 210 -21.11 10.99 -1.69
N ALA A 211 -20.86 9.71 -1.96
CA ALA A 211 -21.42 8.60 -1.20
C ALA A 211 -20.90 8.59 0.24
N GLN A 212 -19.66 9.04 0.48
CA GLN A 212 -19.09 9.18 1.81
C GLN A 212 -19.72 10.33 2.59
N VAL A 213 -19.98 11.47 1.94
CA VAL A 213 -20.72 12.59 2.54
C VAL A 213 -22.19 12.22 2.77
N PHE A 214 -22.81 11.50 1.84
CA PHE A 214 -24.20 11.02 1.94
C PHE A 214 -24.39 10.03 3.11
N ASN A 215 -23.46 9.09 3.29
CA ASN A 215 -23.49 8.13 4.38
C ASN A 215 -23.21 8.77 5.76
N LEU A 216 -22.68 9.98 5.82
CA LEU A 216 -22.51 10.75 7.07
C LEU A 216 -23.79 11.49 7.49
N LEU A 217 -24.78 11.61 6.61
CA LEU A 217 -25.97 12.45 6.79
C LEU A 217 -27.27 11.65 6.94
N SER A 218 -27.24 10.34 6.77
CA SER A 218 -28.45 9.51 6.59
C SER A 218 -28.85 8.72 7.84
N ASP A 219 -29.11 9.39 8.96
CA ASP A 219 -29.82 8.78 10.10
C ASP A 219 -30.86 9.76 10.66
N ASN A 220 -32.06 9.75 10.06
CA ASN A 220 -33.39 9.75 10.71
C ASN A 220 -34.52 10.23 9.79
N ALA A 221 -35.72 9.68 9.96
CA ALA A 221 -36.87 9.88 9.08
C ALA A 221 -37.69 11.17 9.34
N GLU A 222 -37.29 12.03 10.29
CA GLU A 222 -37.90 13.36 10.53
C GLU A 222 -37.30 14.48 9.67
N VAL A 223 -36.39 14.11 8.78
CA VAL A 223 -35.43 15.00 8.14
C VAL A 223 -36.07 15.87 7.04
N THR A 224 -37.23 15.50 6.50
CA THR A 224 -37.89 16.25 5.41
C THR A 224 -38.48 17.61 5.84
N ARG A 225 -38.93 17.76 7.09
CA ARG A 225 -39.47 19.04 7.62
C ARG A 225 -38.43 19.92 8.30
N VAL A 226 -37.35 19.30 8.77
CA VAL A 226 -36.19 19.99 9.34
C VAL A 226 -35.34 20.64 8.23
N PHE A 227 -35.46 20.19 6.98
CA PHE A 227 -34.64 20.64 5.85
C PHE A 227 -34.71 22.14 5.48
N SER A 228 -35.84 22.80 5.70
CA SER A 228 -35.93 24.26 5.47
C SER A 228 -35.21 25.06 6.57
N ASN A 229 -35.18 24.55 7.80
CA ASN A 229 -34.39 25.12 8.89
C ASN A 229 -32.89 24.75 8.78
N VAL A 230 -32.61 23.58 8.20
CA VAL A 230 -31.25 23.08 7.88
C VAL A 230 -30.58 23.92 6.80
N GLN A 231 -31.31 24.62 5.95
CA GLN A 231 -30.73 25.50 4.93
C GLN A 231 -29.90 26.65 5.53
N LYS A 232 -30.26 27.13 6.74
CA LYS A 232 -29.44 28.08 7.51
C LYS A 232 -28.33 27.40 8.33
N GLN A 233 -28.52 26.14 8.71
CA GLN A 233 -27.53 25.36 9.46
C GLN A 233 -26.46 24.67 8.57
N VAL A 234 -26.73 24.35 7.31
CA VAL A 234 -25.77 23.72 6.37
C VAL A 234 -24.60 24.65 6.10
N ASP A 235 -24.85 25.92 5.82
CA ASP A 235 -23.78 26.92 5.66
C ASP A 235 -22.96 27.11 6.95
N GLN A 236 -23.57 26.92 8.12
CA GLN A 236 -22.89 27.06 9.42
C GLN A 236 -22.20 25.78 9.92
N ASP A 237 -22.66 24.58 9.56
CA ASP A 237 -22.20 23.31 10.13
C ASP A 237 -21.48 22.41 9.11
N VAL A 238 -21.84 22.45 7.82
CA VAL A 238 -21.14 21.70 6.75
C VAL A 238 -19.86 22.40 6.35
N ALA A 239 -19.86 23.74 6.29
CA ALA A 239 -18.62 24.52 6.10
C ALA A 239 -17.61 24.25 7.23
N LYS A 240 -18.05 24.21 8.50
CA LYS A 240 -17.20 23.88 9.65
C LYS A 240 -16.66 22.45 9.64
N LYS A 241 -17.42 21.47 9.13
CA LYS A 241 -16.94 20.07 8.99
C LYS A 241 -16.01 19.87 7.79
N LEU A 242 -16.11 20.72 6.78
CA LEU A 242 -15.17 20.75 5.64
C LEU A 242 -13.93 21.59 5.92
N ASP A 243 -13.94 22.49 6.92
CA ASP A 243 -12.79 23.33 7.28
C ASP A 243 -11.49 22.56 7.59
N PRO A 244 -11.49 21.42 8.30
CA PRO A 244 -10.28 20.63 8.51
C PRO A 244 -9.68 20.14 7.19
N PHE A 245 -10.52 19.63 6.29
CA PHE A 245 -10.12 19.15 4.96
C PHE A 245 -9.75 20.30 4.02
N GLN A 246 -10.44 21.43 4.06
CA GLN A 246 -10.07 22.63 3.32
C GLN A 246 -8.74 23.22 3.82
N THR A 247 -8.49 23.17 5.14
CA THR A 247 -7.22 23.58 5.74
C THR A 247 -6.10 22.63 5.34
N GLU A 248 -6.37 21.34 5.23
CA GLU A 248 -5.48 20.35 4.64
C GLU A 248 -5.17 20.70 3.19
N LEU A 249 -6.17 20.79 2.32
CA LEU A 249 -6.00 21.14 0.91
C LEU A 249 -5.21 22.44 0.71
N LYS A 250 -5.43 23.46 1.55
CA LYS A 250 -4.66 24.72 1.52
C LYS A 250 -3.16 24.52 1.83
N LYS A 251 -2.79 23.57 2.70
CA LYS A 251 -1.38 23.23 2.98
C LYS A 251 -0.72 22.49 1.80
N PHE A 252 -1.51 21.75 1.04
CA PHE A 252 -1.08 21.02 -0.16
C PHE A 252 -1.05 21.84 -1.45
N ALA A 253 -1.65 23.04 -1.46
CA ALA A 253 -1.58 23.95 -2.61
C ALA A 253 -0.12 24.34 -2.87
N TYR A 254 0.44 23.92 -4.00
CA TYR A 254 1.74 24.39 -4.46
C TYR A 254 1.58 25.16 -5.79
N PRO A 255 2.24 26.31 -5.97
CA PRO A 255 2.86 27.12 -4.92
C PRO A 255 1.81 27.54 -3.88
N GLN A 256 2.23 27.68 -2.62
CA GLN A 256 1.40 28.18 -1.53
C GLN A 256 1.11 29.66 -1.77
N ASN A 257 0.14 29.95 -2.64
CA ASN A 257 -0.27 31.32 -2.91
C ASN A 257 -1.42 31.68 -1.97
N PRO A 258 -1.21 32.50 -0.92
CA PRO A 258 -2.26 32.90 0.01
C PRO A 258 -3.41 33.67 -0.66
N LYS A 259 -3.24 34.11 -1.92
CA LYS A 259 -4.28 34.71 -2.76
C LYS A 259 -5.21 33.69 -3.44
N ASN A 260 -4.78 32.45 -3.66
CA ASN A 260 -5.51 31.45 -4.48
C ASN A 260 -5.65 30.07 -3.79
N PRO A 261 -6.37 29.97 -2.66
CA PRO A 261 -6.56 28.72 -1.94
C PRO A 261 -7.44 27.72 -2.72
N LEU A 262 -7.07 26.45 -2.67
CA LEU A 262 -7.96 25.36 -3.05
C LEU A 262 -9.14 25.32 -2.08
N LYS A 263 -10.35 25.12 -2.60
CA LYS A 263 -11.55 24.91 -1.80
C LYS A 263 -12.31 23.69 -2.33
N ALA A 264 -12.76 22.84 -1.43
CA ALA A 264 -13.84 21.93 -1.77
C ALA A 264 -15.12 22.76 -1.81
N ILE A 265 -15.77 22.85 -2.99
CA ILE A 265 -16.96 23.68 -3.17
C ILE A 265 -18.15 22.75 -3.37
N LEU A 266 -19.20 23.00 -2.59
CA LEU A 266 -20.49 22.36 -2.72
C LEU A 266 -21.38 23.28 -3.55
N THR A 267 -21.71 22.89 -4.78
CA THR A 267 -22.66 23.65 -5.60
C THR A 267 -24.08 23.15 -5.28
N ILE A 268 -24.84 23.98 -4.56
CA ILE A 268 -26.14 23.59 -3.96
C ILE A 268 -27.22 23.40 -5.03
N ASP A 269 -27.12 24.05 -6.19
CA ASP A 269 -28.15 24.02 -7.23
C ASP A 269 -28.22 22.67 -8.00
N GLU A 270 -27.10 21.96 -8.15
CA GLU A 270 -27.05 20.60 -8.73
C GLU A 270 -27.22 19.49 -7.66
N TRP A 271 -27.09 19.83 -6.37
CA TRP A 271 -27.14 18.90 -5.24
C TRP A 271 -28.52 18.28 -5.04
N LEU A 272 -29.58 19.01 -5.40
CA LEU A 272 -30.98 18.54 -5.33
C LEU A 272 -31.28 17.40 -6.31
N ALA A 273 -30.50 17.26 -7.38
CA ALA A 273 -30.70 16.25 -8.42
C ALA A 273 -29.67 15.10 -8.37
N ASN A 274 -28.41 15.41 -8.02
CA ASN A 274 -27.34 14.43 -7.84
C ASN A 274 -26.25 15.02 -6.93
N PRO A 275 -26.16 14.63 -5.64
CA PRO A 275 -25.14 15.18 -4.75
C PRO A 275 -23.74 14.80 -5.26
N LYS A 276 -23.01 15.77 -5.84
CA LYS A 276 -21.61 15.65 -6.28
C LYS A 276 -20.77 16.73 -5.61
N VAL A 277 -19.75 16.33 -4.86
CA VAL A 277 -18.75 17.28 -4.37
C VAL A 277 -17.67 17.45 -5.44
N ARG A 278 -17.42 18.69 -5.84
CA ARG A 278 -16.34 19.03 -6.77
C ARG A 278 -15.23 19.75 -6.00
N ILE A 279 -13.97 19.40 -6.26
CA ILE A 279 -12.82 20.14 -5.75
C ILE A 279 -12.42 21.13 -6.85
N SER A 280 -12.32 22.40 -6.47
CA SER A 280 -11.99 23.50 -7.38
C SER A 280 -10.98 24.43 -6.74
N GLN A 281 -10.14 25.09 -7.53
CA GLN A 281 -9.35 26.21 -7.02
C GLN A 281 -10.19 27.48 -7.08
N THR A 282 -10.17 28.24 -5.98
CA THR A 282 -10.81 29.56 -5.93
C THR A 282 -9.78 30.65 -5.85
N PHE A 283 -10.09 31.77 -6.47
CA PHE A 283 -9.23 32.93 -6.53
C PHE A 283 -9.89 34.03 -5.71
N LYS A 284 -9.19 34.55 -4.69
CA LYS A 284 -9.77 35.59 -3.80
C LYS A 284 -10.20 36.84 -4.57
N ASP A 285 -9.49 37.13 -5.66
CA ASP A 285 -9.71 38.33 -6.49
C ASP A 285 -10.80 38.11 -7.57
N LEU A 286 -11.32 36.88 -7.73
CA LEU A 286 -12.35 36.53 -8.73
C LEU A 286 -13.52 35.82 -8.04
N ILE A 287 -14.44 36.61 -7.48
CA ILE A 287 -15.65 36.11 -6.83
C ILE A 287 -16.53 35.41 -7.89
N GLY A 288 -16.83 34.13 -7.69
CA GLY A 288 -17.64 33.30 -8.61
C GLY A 288 -16.86 32.56 -9.70
N PHE A 289 -15.54 32.75 -9.80
CA PHE A 289 -14.70 31.96 -10.70
C PHE A 289 -14.12 30.74 -9.98
N GLU A 290 -14.39 29.56 -10.55
CA GLU A 290 -13.88 28.28 -10.07
C GLU A 290 -13.02 27.64 -11.17
N LEU A 291 -11.81 27.22 -10.82
CA LEU A 291 -11.01 26.38 -11.70
C LEU A 291 -11.25 24.91 -11.32
N PRO A 292 -11.99 24.14 -12.13
CA PRO A 292 -12.28 22.74 -11.82
C PRO A 292 -10.99 21.90 -11.86
N LEU A 293 -10.94 20.80 -11.10
CA LEU A 293 -9.77 19.90 -11.05
C LEU A 293 -9.29 19.42 -12.42
N ASN A 294 -10.21 19.20 -13.37
CA ASN A 294 -9.89 18.80 -14.75
C ASN A 294 -9.14 19.89 -15.55
N ALA A 295 -9.23 21.15 -15.10
CA ALA A 295 -8.44 22.27 -15.62
C ALA A 295 -7.10 22.44 -14.87
N GLN A 296 -6.79 21.59 -13.88
CA GLN A 296 -5.46 21.49 -13.26
C GLN A 296 -4.60 20.41 -13.92
N GLY A 297 -3.27 20.57 -13.82
CA GLY A 297 -2.33 19.56 -14.29
C GLY A 297 -2.53 18.21 -13.58
N LEU A 298 -2.41 17.13 -14.36
CA LEU A 298 -2.65 15.73 -13.94
C LEU A 298 -1.95 15.31 -12.62
N GLY A 299 -0.81 15.93 -12.30
CA GLY A 299 -0.08 15.66 -11.06
C GLY A 299 -0.81 16.09 -9.79
N TYR A 300 -1.50 17.23 -9.79
CA TYR A 300 -2.27 17.66 -8.61
C TYR A 300 -3.50 16.79 -8.39
N GLN A 301 -4.16 16.38 -9.46
CA GLN A 301 -5.29 15.44 -9.39
C GLN A 301 -4.88 14.12 -8.73
N ASN A 302 -3.71 13.58 -9.11
CA ASN A 302 -3.18 12.36 -8.52
C ASN A 302 -2.95 12.51 -7.01
N ILE A 303 -2.36 13.64 -6.59
CA ILE A 303 -2.13 13.97 -5.18
C ILE A 303 -3.45 13.98 -4.39
N TYR A 304 -4.46 14.72 -4.85
CA TYR A 304 -5.75 14.77 -4.14
C TYR A 304 -6.45 13.43 -4.09
N ASN A 305 -6.35 12.63 -5.15
CA ASN A 305 -6.92 11.29 -5.18
C ASN A 305 -6.32 10.38 -4.11
N ILE A 306 -4.99 10.44 -3.92
CA ILE A 306 -4.30 9.67 -2.87
C ILE A 306 -4.76 10.14 -1.49
N LEU A 307 -4.77 11.45 -1.24
CA LEU A 307 -5.17 12.02 0.05
C LEU A 307 -6.63 11.74 0.40
N ALA A 308 -7.54 11.92 -0.56
CA ALA A 308 -8.96 11.66 -0.37
C ALA A 308 -9.23 10.21 0.02
N ARG A 309 -8.51 9.25 -0.59
CA ARG A 309 -8.63 7.82 -0.25
C ARG A 309 -8.12 7.51 1.15
N ILE A 310 -7.00 8.10 1.54
CA ILE A 310 -6.46 7.95 2.89
C ILE A 310 -7.44 8.53 3.92
N SER A 311 -7.94 9.75 3.70
CA SER A 311 -8.92 10.40 4.57
C SER A 311 -10.22 9.59 4.67
N ALA A 312 -10.76 9.13 3.54
CA ALA A 312 -11.92 8.26 3.49
C ALA A 312 -11.74 6.99 4.30
N GLN A 313 -10.55 6.37 4.21
CA GLN A 313 -10.22 5.17 4.95
C GLN A 313 -10.24 5.41 6.46
N PHE A 314 -9.57 6.46 6.93
CA PHE A 314 -9.54 6.83 8.36
C PHE A 314 -10.92 7.22 8.88
N SER A 315 -11.64 8.07 8.15
CA SER A 315 -13.00 8.48 8.51
C SER A 315 -13.95 7.29 8.64
N LYS A 316 -13.87 6.34 7.71
CA LYS A 316 -14.70 5.12 7.77
C LYS A 316 -14.32 4.24 8.97
N MET A 317 -13.04 4.08 9.25
CA MET A 317 -12.59 3.34 10.44
C MET A 317 -13.02 4.02 11.73
N GLN A 318 -12.94 5.34 11.81
CA GLN A 318 -13.42 6.12 12.96
C GLN A 318 -14.94 5.97 13.15
N LYS A 319 -15.74 6.07 12.07
CA LYS A 319 -17.20 5.88 12.11
C LYS A 319 -17.57 4.49 12.64
N LEU A 320 -16.83 3.47 12.23
CA LEU A 320 -17.03 2.08 12.65
C LEU A 320 -16.33 1.74 13.98
N ARG A 321 -15.63 2.70 14.61
CA ARG A 321 -14.82 2.53 15.83
C ARG A 321 -13.80 1.38 15.71
N LEU A 322 -13.20 1.26 14.52
CA LEU A 322 -12.18 0.26 14.21
C LEU A 322 -10.80 0.82 14.55
N HIS A 323 -10.03 0.05 15.32
CA HIS A 323 -8.64 0.38 15.71
C HIS A 323 -7.63 -0.63 15.15
N ASN A 324 -8.00 -1.37 14.11
CA ASN A 324 -7.14 -2.36 13.47
C ASN A 324 -5.89 -1.71 12.85
N PRO A 325 -4.69 -2.31 12.98
CA PRO A 325 -3.50 -1.86 12.28
C PRO A 325 -3.70 -1.84 10.76
N VAL A 326 -3.25 -0.76 10.12
CA VAL A 326 -3.38 -0.54 8.67
C VAL A 326 -2.01 -0.48 8.02
N PHE A 327 -1.75 -1.41 7.09
CA PHE A 327 -0.58 -1.35 6.22
C PHE A 327 -0.94 -0.61 4.92
N PHE A 328 -0.46 0.62 4.77
CA PHE A 328 -0.63 1.42 3.56
C PHE A 328 0.45 1.07 2.53
N ALA A 329 0.03 0.80 1.31
CA ALA A 329 0.91 0.58 0.16
C ALA A 329 0.55 1.53 -0.97
N ILE A 330 1.40 2.53 -1.23
CA ILE A 330 1.17 3.55 -2.27
C ILE A 330 2.11 3.28 -3.44
N GLU A 331 1.54 2.97 -4.60
CA GLU A 331 2.27 2.63 -5.83
C GLU A 331 2.26 3.81 -6.81
N GLU A 332 3.47 4.16 -7.26
CA GLU A 332 3.78 5.23 -8.21
C GLU A 332 3.19 6.60 -7.82
N PRO A 333 3.36 7.07 -6.57
CA PRO A 333 2.88 8.39 -6.14
C PRO A 333 3.37 9.54 -7.03
N GLU A 334 4.51 9.38 -7.71
CA GLU A 334 5.08 10.34 -8.67
C GLU A 334 4.30 10.49 -9.99
N ALA A 335 3.36 9.60 -10.29
CA ALA A 335 2.68 9.59 -11.59
C ALA A 335 2.12 10.98 -11.94
N PHE A 336 2.45 11.46 -13.14
CA PHE A 336 2.01 12.74 -13.69
C PHE A 336 2.44 14.01 -12.92
N THR A 337 3.37 13.90 -11.96
CA THR A 337 3.85 15.04 -11.15
C THR A 337 5.20 15.58 -11.64
N HIS A 338 5.40 16.89 -11.54
CA HIS A 338 6.70 17.53 -11.82
C HIS A 338 7.74 17.12 -10.76
N PRO A 339 9.03 16.93 -11.11
CA PRO A 339 10.06 16.46 -10.17
C PRO A 339 10.16 17.24 -8.84
N GLN A 340 9.96 18.56 -8.87
CA GLN A 340 9.96 19.38 -7.65
C GLN A 340 8.80 19.01 -6.70
N LEU A 341 7.63 18.68 -7.24
CA LEU A 341 6.47 18.26 -6.45
C LEU A 341 6.67 16.86 -5.88
N GLN A 342 7.31 15.96 -6.62
CA GLN A 342 7.61 14.59 -6.17
C GLN A 342 8.40 14.59 -4.85
N HIS A 343 9.39 15.48 -4.74
CA HIS A 343 10.24 15.60 -3.56
C HIS A 343 9.44 16.03 -2.31
N ILE A 344 8.56 17.03 -2.45
CA ILE A 344 7.70 17.52 -1.36
C ILE A 344 6.60 16.48 -1.05
N PHE A 345 6.15 15.74 -2.06
CA PHE A 345 4.94 14.92 -1.94
C PHE A 345 5.06 13.80 -0.92
N VAL A 346 6.19 13.09 -0.89
CA VAL A 346 6.44 12.00 0.07
C VAL A 346 6.40 12.51 1.51
N GLN A 347 6.95 13.71 1.75
CA GLN A 347 6.91 14.36 3.06
C GLN A 347 5.49 14.63 3.52
N GLN A 348 4.69 15.16 2.60
CA GLN A 348 3.32 15.52 2.91
C GLN A 348 2.43 14.29 3.11
N ILE A 349 2.59 13.21 2.32
CA ILE A 349 1.86 11.94 2.53
C ILE A 349 2.16 11.38 3.91
N ARG A 350 3.45 11.27 4.30
CA ARG A 350 3.83 10.72 5.60
C ARG A 350 3.22 11.52 6.73
N THR A 351 3.40 12.85 6.70
CA THR A 351 2.87 13.76 7.72
C THR A 351 1.35 13.68 7.81
N PHE A 352 0.67 13.57 6.67
CA PHE A 352 -0.79 13.44 6.59
C PHE A 352 -1.30 12.15 7.22
N ILE A 353 -0.73 11.00 6.82
CA ILE A 353 -1.10 9.69 7.38
C ILE A 353 -0.83 9.67 8.88
N GLN A 354 0.34 10.15 9.30
CA GLN A 354 0.71 10.18 10.71
C GLN A 354 -0.31 10.94 11.54
N ARG A 355 -0.68 12.17 11.15
CA ARG A 355 -1.65 12.97 11.89
C ARG A 355 -3.03 12.30 11.93
N GLN A 356 -3.53 11.80 10.80
CA GLN A 356 -4.82 11.12 10.74
C GLN A 356 -4.85 9.85 11.60
N ALA A 357 -3.74 9.10 11.61
CA ALA A 357 -3.56 7.92 12.44
C ALA A 357 -3.53 8.25 13.94
N GLU A 358 -2.85 9.33 14.33
CA GLU A 358 -2.81 9.83 15.72
C GLU A 358 -4.19 10.30 16.18
N GLU A 359 -4.89 11.10 15.38
CA GLU A 359 -6.25 11.60 15.64
C GLU A 359 -7.26 10.45 15.78
N CYS A 360 -7.16 9.42 14.93
CA CYS A 360 -8.05 8.26 14.96
C CYS A 360 -7.58 7.15 15.92
N GLN A 361 -6.39 7.26 16.52
CA GLN A 361 -5.79 6.22 17.34
C GLN A 361 -5.66 4.87 16.62
N ILE A 362 -5.21 4.90 15.35
CA ILE A 362 -5.07 3.73 14.49
C ILE A 362 -3.59 3.48 14.21
N PRO A 363 -3.03 2.32 14.60
CA PRO A 363 -1.68 1.95 14.21
C PRO A 363 -1.59 1.85 12.68
N TYR A 364 -0.51 2.38 12.11
CA TYR A 364 -0.28 2.28 10.67
C TYR A 364 1.12 1.78 10.36
N GLN A 365 1.35 1.38 9.11
CA GLN A 365 2.67 1.19 8.53
C GLN A 365 2.61 1.67 7.07
N LEU A 366 3.65 2.32 6.58
CA LEU A 366 3.67 2.92 5.24
C LEU A 366 4.73 2.26 4.35
N LEU A 367 4.31 1.74 3.21
CA LEU A 367 5.15 1.30 2.10
C LEU A 367 4.89 2.18 0.87
N ILE A 368 5.90 2.92 0.44
CA ILE A 368 5.87 3.64 -0.83
C ILE A 368 6.62 2.82 -1.88
N ILE A 369 6.06 2.71 -3.07
CA ILE A 369 6.66 2.01 -4.20
C ILE A 369 6.84 3.00 -5.34
N SER A 370 8.08 3.24 -5.76
CA SER A 370 8.41 4.29 -6.71
C SER A 370 9.55 3.90 -7.66
N HIS A 371 9.60 4.57 -8.81
CA HIS A 371 10.73 4.57 -9.72
C HIS A 371 11.42 5.95 -9.82
N SER A 372 10.92 6.95 -9.09
CA SER A 372 11.43 8.32 -9.10
C SER A 372 12.70 8.48 -8.24
N PRO A 373 13.78 9.04 -8.81
CA PRO A 373 14.97 9.46 -8.06
C PRO A 373 14.68 10.57 -7.03
N GLU A 374 13.80 11.52 -7.35
CA GLU A 374 13.44 12.63 -6.47
C GLU A 374 12.72 12.16 -5.22
N ILE A 375 11.84 11.15 -5.38
CA ILE A 375 11.20 10.45 -4.27
C ILE A 375 12.23 9.69 -3.41
N ALA A 376 13.22 9.06 -4.05
CA ALA A 376 14.29 8.40 -3.32
C ALA A 376 15.09 9.35 -2.43
N ILE A 377 15.41 10.55 -2.93
CA ILE A 377 16.11 11.59 -2.18
C ILE A 377 15.27 12.03 -0.97
N SER A 378 13.99 12.33 -1.20
CA SER A 378 13.06 12.72 -0.14
C SER A 378 12.96 11.63 0.94
N ALA A 379 12.79 10.37 0.55
CA ALA A 379 12.73 9.26 1.48
C ALA A 379 14.03 9.08 2.29
N PHE A 380 15.19 9.32 1.69
CA PHE A 380 16.48 9.31 2.38
C PHE A 380 16.56 10.41 3.44
N GLU A 381 16.21 11.66 3.10
CA GLU A 381 16.18 12.80 4.03
C GLU A 381 15.22 12.57 5.21
N MET A 382 14.14 11.82 4.95
CA MET A 382 13.13 11.48 5.94
C MET A 382 13.44 10.21 6.76
N ASN A 383 14.60 9.59 6.58
CA ASN A 383 14.99 8.34 7.24
C ASN A 383 14.03 7.16 7.01
N PHE A 384 13.50 7.02 5.79
CA PHE A 384 12.78 5.81 5.41
C PHE A 384 13.74 4.62 5.36
N GLN A 385 13.23 3.42 5.62
CA GLN A 385 13.92 2.20 5.20
C GLN A 385 13.90 2.12 3.69
N ILE A 386 15.07 2.11 3.05
CA ILE A 386 15.17 2.06 1.59
C ILE A 386 15.42 0.62 1.15
N VAL A 387 14.62 0.16 0.18
CA VAL A 387 14.74 -1.14 -0.47
C VAL A 387 14.91 -0.91 -1.96
N ILE A 388 15.93 -1.49 -2.57
CA ILE A 388 16.23 -1.32 -4.00
C ILE A 388 15.95 -2.63 -4.73
N GLY A 389 15.05 -2.57 -5.72
CA GLY A 389 14.82 -3.61 -6.70
C GLY A 389 15.85 -3.55 -7.83
N ARG A 390 16.47 -4.70 -8.11
CA ARG A 390 17.45 -4.88 -9.19
C ARG A 390 17.12 -6.11 -10.01
N ARG A 391 17.53 -6.07 -11.28
CA ARG A 391 17.38 -7.17 -12.23
C ARG A 391 18.75 -7.78 -12.47
N GLN A 392 18.86 -9.10 -12.36
CA GLN A 392 20.03 -9.85 -12.81
C GLN A 392 19.54 -10.94 -13.75
N GLY A 393 19.84 -10.77 -15.03
CA GLY A 393 19.29 -11.58 -16.11
C GLY A 393 17.76 -11.50 -16.16
N ASN A 394 17.11 -12.65 -15.96
CA ASN A 394 15.65 -12.76 -16.00
C ASN A 394 14.99 -12.67 -14.61
N PHE A 395 15.77 -12.50 -13.56
CA PHE A 395 15.27 -12.48 -12.18
C PHE A 395 15.35 -11.09 -11.58
N SER A 396 14.33 -10.79 -10.79
CA SER A 396 14.31 -9.64 -9.90
C SER A 396 14.65 -10.06 -8.48
N TYR A 397 15.38 -9.20 -7.79
CA TYR A 397 15.65 -9.31 -6.37
C TYR A 397 15.60 -7.92 -5.73
N PHE A 398 15.32 -7.87 -4.43
CA PHE A 398 15.24 -6.66 -3.65
C PHE A 398 16.31 -6.70 -2.55
N ILE A 399 16.97 -5.57 -2.30
CA ILE A 399 18.01 -5.45 -1.28
C ILE A 399 17.75 -4.20 -0.44
N ASN A 400 17.75 -4.35 0.88
CA ASN A 400 17.77 -3.25 1.83
C ASN A 400 19.06 -2.43 1.71
N TRP A 401 18.94 -1.10 1.60
CA TRP A 401 20.05 -0.19 1.32
C TRP A 401 21.19 -0.28 2.33
N ASP A 402 20.88 -0.44 3.61
CA ASP A 402 21.84 -0.64 4.71
C ASP A 402 22.68 -1.92 4.54
N LYS A 403 22.18 -2.92 3.79
CA LYS A 403 22.89 -4.16 3.46
C LYS A 403 23.78 -4.04 2.22
N VAL A 404 23.63 -2.99 1.40
CA VAL A 404 24.38 -2.82 0.13
C VAL A 404 25.89 -2.58 0.36
N GLY A 405 26.30 -2.15 1.57
CA GLY A 405 27.68 -1.78 1.89
C GLY A 405 28.51 -2.80 2.67
N ARG A 406 27.93 -3.85 3.27
CA ARG A 406 28.69 -4.82 4.08
C ARG A 406 29.60 -5.75 3.26
N GLY A 407 29.51 -5.70 1.92
CA GLY A 407 30.35 -6.45 0.98
C GLY A 407 31.25 -5.60 0.07
N SER A 408 31.21 -4.26 0.12
CA SER A 408 32.13 -3.43 -0.67
C SER A 408 32.27 -2.01 -0.10
N GLN A 409 33.38 -1.74 0.58
CA GLN A 409 33.75 -0.41 1.10
C GLN A 409 33.98 0.66 0.00
N HIS A 410 33.81 0.34 -1.29
CA HIS A 410 34.12 1.25 -2.39
C HIS A 410 32.92 2.06 -2.94
N PHE A 411 31.67 1.70 -2.62
CA PHE A 411 30.49 2.30 -3.26
C PHE A 411 29.89 3.50 -2.49
N PHE A 412 30.16 3.61 -1.18
CA PHE A 412 29.73 4.74 -0.34
C PHE A 412 30.21 6.08 -0.89
N GLY A 413 31.42 6.14 -1.45
CA GLY A 413 32.01 7.37 -1.97
C GLY A 413 31.44 7.84 -3.30
N GLN A 414 31.07 6.96 -4.23
CA GLN A 414 30.71 7.37 -5.59
C GLN A 414 29.25 7.80 -5.74
N PHE A 415 28.30 7.15 -5.04
CA PHE A 415 26.90 7.56 -5.09
C PHE A 415 26.64 8.81 -4.24
N ALA A 416 27.25 8.91 -3.04
CA ALA A 416 27.25 10.13 -2.25
C ALA A 416 27.92 11.28 -3.01
N LYS A 417 29.09 11.08 -3.65
CA LYS A 417 29.71 12.12 -4.51
C LYS A 417 28.80 12.55 -5.65
N ARG A 418 28.09 11.64 -6.33
CA ARG A 418 27.14 12.03 -7.39
C ARG A 418 25.93 12.80 -6.87
N LEU A 419 25.47 12.51 -5.65
CA LEU A 419 24.40 13.26 -4.98
C LEU A 419 24.88 14.66 -4.53
N PHE A 420 26.06 14.74 -3.90
CA PHE A 420 26.67 15.98 -3.43
C PHE A 420 27.14 16.89 -4.58
N VAL A 421 27.61 16.34 -5.71
CA VAL A 421 27.98 17.13 -6.89
C VAL A 421 26.74 17.77 -7.54
N LYS A 422 25.57 17.13 -7.48
CA LYS A 422 24.30 17.75 -7.91
C LYS A 422 23.83 18.85 -6.94
N LEU A 423 24.10 18.71 -5.64
CA LEU A 423 23.76 19.71 -4.61
C LEU A 423 24.70 20.94 -4.60
N GLY A 424 25.94 20.81 -5.12
CA GLY A 424 26.92 21.90 -5.17
C GLY A 424 26.64 22.97 -6.23
N HIS A 425 25.83 22.67 -7.25
CA HIS A 425 25.56 23.60 -8.36
C HIS A 425 24.37 24.55 -8.14
N THR A 426 23.59 24.39 -7.06
CA THR A 426 22.45 25.27 -6.75
C THR A 426 22.74 26.33 -5.68
N ARG A 427 23.92 26.31 -5.03
CA ARG A 427 24.30 27.32 -4.02
C ARG A 427 25.10 28.53 -4.54
N LYS A 428 25.39 28.63 -5.84
CA LYS A 428 26.15 29.75 -6.42
C LYS A 428 25.34 30.77 -7.24
N ALA A 429 24.00 30.70 -7.21
CA ALA A 429 23.12 31.65 -7.90
C ALA A 429 22.20 32.46 -6.95
N MET A 430 22.54 32.53 -5.67
CA MET A 430 21.89 33.40 -4.69
C MET A 430 22.96 34.00 -3.76
N LEU A 431 23.73 34.92 -4.33
CA LEU A 431 24.35 36.05 -3.62
C LEU A 431 24.22 37.26 -4.53
#